data_AF-A0A843UHP9-F1
#
_entry.id   AF-A0A843UHP9-F1
#
_cell.length_a   1.000
_cell.length_b   1.000
_cell.length_c   1.000
_cell.angle_alpha   90.00
_cell.angle_beta   90.00
_cell.angle_gamma   90.00
#
_symmetry.space_group_name_H-M   'P 1'
#
loop_
_entity.id
_entity.type
_entity.pdbx_description
1 polymer ?
#
loop_
_entity_poly.entity_id
_entity_poly.type
_entity_poly.pdbx_seq_one_letter_code
_entity_poly.pdbx_strand_id
1 'polypeptide(L)'
;MAAAKSSFRLSLLLLLAVSLVLLSSPGAADEFLLSGQSLAPGQSLTNCGITLSMQTDCNLVLYDNGNAVWSSGTSGRGSNCRLSMQTDGNLVIYSDSNAAWASNTDRGNGNYVLVLQRDRNVVIYGSSIWATGTSRVAVAGARNAGKDHEASAGAVVVANAESIEGEPGLGRKINMMTNKA
;
A
#
# COMPACT_ATOMS: atom_id res chain seq x y z
N MET A 1 14.85 63.88 41.43
CA MET A 1 15.30 64.03 40.03
C MET A 1 15.84 62.68 39.59
N ALA A 2 15.26 62.12 38.52
CA ALA A 2 15.64 60.90 37.81
C ALA A 2 15.53 59.52 38.51
N ALA A 3 15.20 58.54 37.68
CA ALA A 3 14.72 57.20 37.96
C ALA A 3 15.75 56.14 37.55
N ALA A 4 15.58 54.89 38.02
CA ALA A 4 15.88 53.70 37.23
C ALA A 4 15.03 52.51 37.69
N LYS A 5 14.07 52.11 36.84
CA LYS A 5 13.37 50.82 36.90
C LYS A 5 14.24 49.80 36.16
N SER A 6 14.48 48.62 36.72
CA SER A 6 14.93 47.48 35.91
C SER A 6 14.16 46.22 36.27
N SER A 7 13.56 45.69 35.22
CA SER A 7 12.57 44.63 35.06
C SER A 7 13.09 43.22 35.35
N PHE A 8 12.43 42.51 36.26
CA PHE A 8 12.48 41.05 36.31
C PHE A 8 11.47 40.50 35.30
N ARG A 9 11.94 40.14 34.11
CA ARG A 9 11.11 39.49 33.08
C ARG A 9 11.82 38.25 32.56
N LEU A 10 11.05 37.15 32.57
CA LEU A 10 11.22 35.91 31.81
C LEU A 10 12.46 35.07 32.15
N SER A 11 12.35 34.24 33.20
CA SER A 11 13.13 33.00 33.29
C SER A 11 12.20 31.85 33.70
N LEU A 12 11.39 31.37 32.75
CA LEU A 12 10.76 30.04 32.82
C LEU A 12 10.37 29.46 31.44
N LEU A 13 10.74 30.09 30.33
CA LEU A 13 10.33 29.66 28.98
C LEU A 13 11.51 29.14 28.14
N LEU A 14 12.48 28.44 28.77
CA LEU A 14 13.55 27.77 28.03
C LEU A 14 13.74 26.28 28.36
N LEU A 15 12.91 25.69 29.23
CA LEU A 15 12.94 24.24 29.53
C LEU A 15 11.73 23.47 28.97
N LEU A 16 10.92 24.10 28.12
CA LEU A 16 9.76 23.47 27.46
C LEU A 16 9.87 23.42 25.92
N ALA A 17 10.95 23.95 25.33
CA ALA A 17 11.16 23.95 23.89
C ALA A 17 12.16 22.90 23.38
N VAL A 18 12.82 22.14 24.27
CA VAL A 18 13.85 21.14 23.88
C VAL A 18 13.42 19.69 24.18
N SER A 19 12.30 19.47 24.85
CA SER A 19 11.82 18.11 25.20
C SER A 19 10.74 17.55 24.27
N LEU A 20 10.46 18.21 23.15
CA LEU A 20 9.65 17.64 22.07
C LEU A 20 10.46 17.59 20.78
N VAL A 21 11.68 17.02 20.86
CA VAL A 21 12.24 16.36 19.70
C VAL A 21 11.28 15.22 19.38
N LEU A 22 10.48 15.50 18.34
CA LEU A 22 9.48 14.65 17.74
C LEU A 22 9.91 13.17 17.80
N LEU A 23 9.24 12.35 18.61
CA LEU A 23 8.97 11.00 18.15
C LEU A 23 7.98 11.14 17.00
N SER A 24 8.43 11.66 15.85
CA SER A 24 7.95 11.11 14.61
C SER A 24 8.43 9.67 14.65
N SER A 25 7.62 8.78 15.23
CA SER A 25 7.64 7.39 14.84
C SER A 25 7.79 7.43 13.33
N PRO A 26 8.84 6.83 12.72
CA PRO A 26 8.89 6.76 11.25
C PRO A 26 7.51 6.27 10.84
N GLY A 27 6.76 7.15 10.17
CA GLY A 27 5.33 6.96 9.96
C GLY A 27 5.20 5.57 9.38
N ALA A 28 4.51 4.67 10.08
CA ALA A 28 4.51 3.25 9.79
C ALA A 28 4.30 3.09 8.30
N ALA A 29 5.39 2.86 7.56
CA ALA A 29 5.31 2.80 6.13
C ALA A 29 4.65 1.46 5.87
N ASP A 30 3.50 1.49 5.19
CA ASP A 30 2.69 0.31 5.00
C ASP A 30 3.54 -0.80 4.38
N GLU A 31 3.46 -2.02 4.91
CA GLU A 31 4.08 -3.19 4.28
C GLU A 31 3.26 -3.69 3.07
N PHE A 32 2.06 -3.13 2.92
CA PHE A 32 1.03 -3.60 2.00
C PHE A 32 0.42 -2.44 1.20
N LEU A 33 0.04 -2.69 -0.05
CA LEU A 33 -0.79 -1.79 -0.85
C LEU A 33 -2.04 -2.54 -1.28
N LEU A 34 -3.20 -2.16 -0.74
CA LEU A 34 -4.48 -2.79 -1.06
C LEU A 34 -4.93 -2.39 -2.47
N SER A 35 -5.72 -3.24 -3.11
CA SER A 35 -6.40 -2.91 -4.37
C SER A 35 -7.21 -1.62 -4.23
N GLY A 36 -7.05 -0.70 -5.19
CA GLY A 36 -7.60 0.65 -5.19
C GLY A 36 -6.70 1.70 -4.53
N GLN A 37 -5.65 1.30 -3.80
CA GLN A 37 -4.66 2.22 -3.25
C GLN A 37 -3.53 2.51 -4.24
N SER A 38 -2.75 3.55 -3.95
CA SER A 38 -1.60 3.93 -4.76
C SER A 38 -0.49 4.53 -3.91
N LEU A 39 0.75 4.38 -4.36
CA LEU A 39 1.90 5.15 -3.89
C LEU A 39 2.10 6.33 -4.82
N ALA A 40 2.01 7.55 -4.28
CA ALA A 40 2.37 8.77 -4.97
C ALA A 40 3.89 8.87 -5.18
N PRO A 41 4.38 9.80 -6.03
CA PRO A 41 5.82 10.03 -6.18
C PRO A 41 6.49 10.31 -4.83
N GLY A 42 7.61 9.63 -4.58
CA GLY A 42 8.37 9.71 -3.33
C GLY A 42 7.83 8.84 -2.20
N GLN A 43 6.67 8.20 -2.35
CA GLN A 43 6.14 7.27 -1.35
C GLN A 43 6.72 5.86 -1.52
N SER A 44 6.69 5.10 -0.44
CA SER A 44 7.25 3.75 -0.39
C SER A 44 6.49 2.84 0.55
N LEU A 45 6.61 1.54 0.31
CA LEU A 45 6.38 0.50 1.31
C LEU A 45 7.71 0.16 1.96
N THR A 46 7.72 -0.16 3.26
CA THR A 46 8.94 -0.59 3.96
C THR A 46 8.71 -1.80 4.83
N ASN A 47 9.64 -2.75 4.85
CA ASN A 47 9.62 -3.90 5.75
C ASN A 47 11.06 -4.28 6.13
N CYS A 48 11.43 -4.20 7.42
CA CYS A 48 12.73 -4.65 7.94
C CYS A 48 13.97 -4.19 7.14
N GLY A 49 14.03 -2.92 6.72
CA GLY A 49 15.17 -2.38 5.94
C GLY A 49 15.09 -2.61 4.43
N ILE A 50 14.04 -3.30 3.97
CA ILE A 50 13.67 -3.42 2.56
C ILE A 50 12.67 -2.31 2.25
N THR A 51 12.83 -1.63 1.11
CA THR A 51 11.98 -0.51 0.71
C THR A 51 11.57 -0.65 -0.75
N LEU A 52 10.27 -0.67 -1.05
CA LEU A 52 9.76 -0.53 -2.40
C LEU A 52 9.31 0.92 -2.61
N SER A 53 10.06 1.69 -3.41
CA SER A 53 9.87 3.12 -3.57
C SER A 53 9.40 3.48 -4.98
N MET A 54 8.29 4.21 -5.06
CA MET A 54 7.88 4.90 -6.29
C MET A 54 8.62 6.24 -6.35
N GLN A 55 9.74 6.31 -7.09
CA GLN A 55 10.57 7.51 -7.13
C GLN A 55 9.96 8.63 -7.97
N THR A 56 10.43 9.86 -7.74
CA THR A 56 9.97 11.07 -8.44
C THR A 56 10.39 11.12 -9.91
N ASP A 57 11.40 10.33 -10.31
CA ASP A 57 11.85 10.15 -11.69
C ASP A 57 11.02 9.11 -12.46
N CYS A 58 9.93 8.63 -11.89
CA CYS A 58 9.07 7.57 -12.42
C CYS A 58 9.64 6.16 -12.41
N ASN A 59 10.71 5.90 -11.66
CA ASN A 59 11.23 4.56 -11.47
C ASN A 59 10.67 3.91 -10.20
N LEU A 60 10.15 2.68 -10.30
CA LEU A 60 9.81 1.87 -9.13
C LEU A 60 11.01 1.00 -8.78
N VAL A 61 11.54 1.14 -7.57
CA VAL A 61 12.78 0.48 -7.17
C VAL A 61 12.63 -0.22 -5.83
N LEU A 62 13.09 -1.46 -5.78
CA LEU A 62 13.24 -2.22 -4.54
C LEU A 62 14.66 -2.04 -4.02
N TYR A 63 14.77 -1.60 -2.78
CA TYR A 63 16.02 -1.44 -2.05
C TYR A 63 16.12 -2.46 -0.93
N ASP A 64 17.32 -2.93 -0.66
CA ASP A 64 17.69 -3.74 0.49
C ASP A 64 18.82 -3.02 1.23
N ASN A 65 18.50 -2.46 2.41
CA ASN A 65 19.41 -1.65 3.21
C ASN A 65 20.06 -0.51 2.40
N GLY A 66 19.25 0.16 1.57
CA GLY A 66 19.67 1.26 0.70
C GLY A 66 20.32 0.85 -0.62
N ASN A 67 20.58 -0.44 -0.86
CA ASN A 67 21.12 -0.93 -2.13
C ASN A 67 19.97 -1.29 -3.08
N ALA A 68 19.95 -0.74 -4.29
CA ALA A 68 18.95 -1.10 -5.29
C ALA A 68 19.18 -2.54 -5.75
N VAL A 69 18.17 -3.41 -5.58
CA VAL A 69 18.23 -4.84 -5.95
C VAL A 69 17.32 -5.19 -7.11
N TRP A 70 16.29 -4.39 -7.37
CA TRP A 70 15.40 -4.52 -8.52
C TRP A 70 14.83 -3.16 -8.91
N SER A 71 14.54 -2.97 -10.20
CA SER A 71 13.97 -1.73 -10.74
C SER A 71 13.04 -2.03 -11.91
N SER A 72 11.95 -1.28 -12.05
CA SER A 72 11.06 -1.34 -13.23
C SER A 72 11.72 -0.83 -14.50
N GLY A 73 12.80 -0.05 -14.39
CA GLY A 73 13.52 0.51 -15.54
C GLY A 73 12.74 1.63 -16.22
N THR A 74 11.95 2.38 -15.46
CA THR A 74 11.04 3.40 -15.99
C THR A 74 11.45 4.84 -15.68
N SER A 75 12.69 5.03 -15.22
CA SER A 75 13.27 6.36 -15.02
C SER A 75 13.10 7.23 -16.27
N GLY A 76 12.59 8.45 -16.10
CA GLY A 76 12.41 9.44 -17.17
C GLY A 76 11.28 9.13 -18.15
N ARG A 77 10.46 8.09 -17.92
CA ARG A 77 9.34 7.74 -18.81
C ARG A 77 8.07 8.58 -18.60
N GLY A 78 8.11 9.57 -17.70
CA GLY A 78 7.01 10.49 -17.44
C GLY A 78 7.29 11.45 -16.29
N SER A 79 6.24 12.10 -15.80
CA SER A 79 6.21 12.94 -14.60
C SER A 79 5.10 12.50 -13.66
N ASN A 80 5.25 12.85 -12.37
CA ASN A 80 4.24 12.63 -11.33
C ASN A 80 3.73 11.17 -11.26
N CYS A 81 4.65 10.21 -11.44
CA CYS A 81 4.24 8.82 -11.54
C CYS A 81 3.81 8.22 -10.21
N ARG A 82 2.71 7.47 -10.26
CA ARG A 82 2.16 6.72 -9.12
C ARG A 82 2.14 5.23 -9.42
N LEU A 83 2.44 4.42 -8.41
CA LEU A 83 2.19 2.98 -8.44
C LEU A 83 0.78 2.72 -7.98
N SER A 84 -0.02 1.97 -8.75
CA SER A 84 -1.41 1.66 -8.41
C SER A 84 -1.61 0.14 -8.40
N MET A 85 -2.08 -0.38 -7.27
CA MET A 85 -2.60 -1.75 -7.19
C MET A 85 -4.07 -1.71 -7.61
N GLN A 86 -4.38 -2.16 -8.81
CA GLN A 86 -5.74 -2.07 -9.35
C GLN A 86 -6.66 -3.14 -8.76
N THR A 87 -7.97 -2.93 -8.88
CA THR A 87 -8.99 -3.88 -8.40
C THR A 87 -9.10 -5.12 -9.28
N ASP A 88 -8.49 -5.15 -10.46
CA ASP A 88 -8.46 -6.31 -11.35
C ASP A 88 -7.25 -7.24 -11.13
N GLY A 89 -6.36 -6.90 -10.20
CA GLY A 89 -5.13 -7.66 -9.91
C GLY A 89 -3.91 -7.22 -10.71
N ASN A 90 -4.01 -6.15 -11.50
CA ASN A 90 -2.87 -5.58 -12.21
C ASN A 90 -2.16 -4.52 -11.35
N LEU A 91 -0.82 -4.56 -11.33
CA LEU A 91 0.00 -3.53 -10.71
C LEU A 91 0.58 -2.64 -11.80
N VAL A 92 0.27 -1.34 -11.75
CA VAL A 92 0.57 -0.42 -12.85
C VAL A 92 1.24 0.85 -12.34
N ILE A 93 2.29 1.29 -13.05
CA ILE A 93 2.85 2.62 -12.89
C ILE A 93 2.16 3.54 -13.91
N TYR A 94 1.48 4.56 -13.42
CA TYR A 94 0.90 5.61 -14.26
C TYR A 94 1.69 6.89 -14.14
N SER A 95 2.01 7.52 -15.28
CA SER A 95 2.32 8.94 -15.34
C SER A 95 1.03 9.77 -15.44
N ASP A 96 1.15 11.09 -15.57
CA ASP A 96 0.00 11.96 -15.90
C ASP A 96 -0.62 11.64 -17.27
N SER A 97 0.15 11.02 -18.19
CA SER A 97 -0.24 10.86 -19.60
C SER A 97 -0.65 9.43 -19.95
N ASN A 98 0.02 8.43 -19.38
CA ASN A 98 -0.11 7.04 -19.79
C ASN A 98 0.40 6.05 -18.74
N ALA A 99 0.11 4.76 -18.94
CA ALA A 99 0.79 3.69 -18.21
C ALA A 99 2.26 3.62 -18.67
N ALA A 100 3.19 3.71 -17.72
CA ALA A 100 4.63 3.57 -17.96
C ALA A 100 5.09 2.11 -17.87
N TRP A 101 4.43 1.30 -17.04
CA TRP A 101 4.72 -0.13 -16.85
C TRP A 101 3.52 -0.84 -16.22
N ALA A 102 3.38 -2.14 -16.48
CA ALA A 102 2.39 -3.00 -15.83
C ALA A 102 2.96 -4.40 -15.56
N SER A 103 2.47 -5.06 -14.51
CA SER A 103 2.79 -6.46 -14.22
C SER A 103 2.12 -7.43 -15.21
N ASN A 104 1.03 -7.00 -15.87
CA ASN A 104 0.22 -7.82 -16.78
C ASN A 104 -0.36 -9.05 -16.07
N THR A 105 -0.90 -8.81 -14.88
CA THR A 105 -1.46 -9.84 -13.98
C THR A 105 -2.95 -9.67 -13.75
N ASP A 106 -3.64 -8.94 -14.62
CA ASP A 106 -5.09 -8.80 -14.55
C ASP A 106 -5.77 -10.17 -14.58
N ARG A 107 -6.70 -10.37 -13.64
CA ARG A 107 -7.47 -11.60 -13.45
C ARG A 107 -8.96 -11.32 -13.24
N GLY A 108 -9.37 -10.08 -13.45
CA GLY A 108 -10.72 -9.60 -13.21
C GLY A 108 -10.91 -9.01 -11.81
N ASN A 109 -12.01 -8.29 -11.65
CA ASN A 109 -12.28 -7.49 -10.44
C ASN A 109 -12.34 -8.36 -9.18
N GLY A 110 -11.65 -7.93 -8.12
CA GLY A 110 -11.51 -8.64 -6.85
C GLY A 110 -10.74 -7.82 -5.83
N ASN A 111 -10.43 -8.45 -4.70
CA ASN A 111 -9.61 -7.86 -3.65
C ASN A 111 -8.20 -8.40 -3.75
N TYR A 112 -7.26 -7.53 -4.09
CA TYR A 112 -5.85 -7.87 -4.22
C TYR A 112 -5.02 -7.06 -3.24
N VAL A 113 -3.83 -7.58 -2.92
CA VAL A 113 -2.86 -6.88 -2.08
C VAL A 113 -1.47 -7.08 -2.63
N LEU A 114 -0.74 -5.99 -2.81
CA LEU A 114 0.71 -6.03 -2.98
C LEU A 114 1.35 -6.12 -1.61
N VAL A 115 2.24 -7.08 -1.41
CA VAL A 115 2.94 -7.32 -0.14
C VAL A 115 4.44 -7.17 -0.35
N LEU A 116 5.07 -6.32 0.46
CA LEU A 116 6.52 -6.29 0.62
C LEU A 116 6.92 -7.27 1.74
N GLN A 117 7.52 -8.38 1.36
CA GLN A 117 7.84 -9.48 2.27
C GLN A 117 9.22 -9.32 2.91
N ARG A 118 9.42 -9.94 4.08
CA ARG A 118 10.71 -9.94 4.81
C ARG A 118 11.82 -10.72 4.11
N ASP A 119 11.48 -11.59 3.16
CA ASP A 119 12.44 -12.34 2.36
C ASP A 119 12.91 -11.57 1.11
N ARG A 120 12.60 -10.27 1.03
CA ARG A 120 12.91 -9.37 -0.10
C ARG A 120 12.09 -9.65 -1.36
N ASN A 121 11.02 -10.43 -1.26
CA ASN A 121 10.10 -10.60 -2.37
C ASN A 121 8.97 -9.55 -2.33
N VAL A 122 8.45 -9.22 -3.50
CA VAL A 122 7.28 -8.35 -3.67
C VAL A 122 6.23 -9.13 -4.43
N VAL A 123 5.10 -9.40 -3.77
CA VAL A 123 4.13 -10.37 -4.28
C VAL A 123 2.72 -9.79 -4.27
N ILE A 124 1.98 -10.01 -5.35
CA ILE A 124 0.55 -9.74 -5.42
C ILE A 124 -0.20 -11.00 -4.98
N TYR A 125 -1.05 -10.89 -3.97
CA TYR A 125 -1.99 -11.93 -3.58
C TYR A 125 -3.43 -11.52 -3.89
N GLY A 126 -4.27 -12.50 -4.22
CA GLY A 126 -5.71 -12.33 -4.45
C GLY A 126 -6.28 -13.26 -5.53
N SER A 127 -7.60 -13.25 -5.77
CA SER A 127 -8.62 -12.55 -4.96
C SER A 127 -8.79 -13.21 -3.57
N SER A 128 -9.51 -12.55 -2.66
CA SER A 128 -9.85 -13.13 -1.35
C SER A 128 -10.49 -14.51 -1.49
N ILE A 129 -9.94 -15.52 -0.82
CA ILE A 129 -10.48 -16.88 -0.81
C ILE A 129 -11.58 -17.00 0.25
N TRP A 130 -11.41 -16.32 1.39
CA TRP A 130 -12.38 -16.27 2.48
C TRP A 130 -12.33 -14.90 3.16
N ALA A 131 -13.45 -14.45 3.71
CA ALA A 131 -13.55 -13.26 4.54
C ALA A 131 -14.62 -13.44 5.64
N THR A 132 -14.44 -12.76 6.78
CA THR A 132 -15.44 -12.72 7.86
C THR A 132 -16.74 -12.00 7.47
N GLY A 133 -16.71 -11.16 6.42
CA GLY A 133 -17.86 -10.37 5.99
C GLY A 133 -18.20 -9.18 6.89
N THR A 134 -17.30 -8.77 7.79
CA THR A 134 -17.55 -7.71 8.80
C THR A 134 -17.09 -6.32 8.37
N SER A 135 -16.76 -6.13 7.08
CA SER A 135 -16.29 -4.85 6.55
C SER A 135 -17.37 -3.78 6.72
N ARG A 136 -17.03 -2.70 7.42
CA ARG A 136 -17.86 -1.49 7.40
C ARG A 136 -17.51 -0.73 6.13
N VAL A 137 -18.49 -0.52 5.26
CA VAL A 137 -18.33 0.43 4.15
C VAL A 137 -18.09 1.78 4.81
N ALA A 138 -16.87 2.31 4.68
CA ALA A 138 -16.59 3.70 5.02
C ALA A 138 -17.30 4.56 3.96
N VAL A 139 -18.60 4.79 4.13
CA VAL A 139 -19.33 5.75 3.32
C VAL A 139 -18.82 7.13 3.73
N ALA A 140 -17.88 7.66 2.96
CA ALA A 140 -17.52 9.07 2.99
C ALA A 140 -18.77 9.89 2.59
N GLY A 141 -19.66 10.16 3.56
CA GLY A 141 -20.89 10.91 3.34
C GLY A 141 -22.04 10.68 4.31
N ALA A 142 -22.05 9.63 5.13
CA ALA A 142 -23.20 9.35 6.00
C ALA A 142 -23.16 10.13 7.34
N ARG A 143 -23.16 11.47 7.28
CA ARG A 143 -23.73 12.30 8.35
C ARG A 143 -25.07 12.80 7.83
N ASN A 144 -26.15 12.26 8.38
CA ASN A 144 -27.57 12.51 8.08
C ASN A 144 -28.22 11.53 7.10
N ALA A 145 -28.52 10.33 7.61
CA ALA A 145 -29.76 9.65 7.24
C ALA A 145 -30.26 8.96 8.51
N GLY A 146 -31.02 9.72 9.29
CA GLY A 146 -31.87 9.14 10.30
C GLY A 146 -33.06 8.47 9.64
N LYS A 147 -33.36 7.29 10.18
CA LYS A 147 -34.64 6.59 10.23
C LYS A 147 -34.87 5.45 9.22
N ASP A 148 -35.43 4.39 9.83
CA ASP A 148 -36.21 3.27 9.30
C ASP A 148 -35.59 2.29 8.27
N HIS A 149 -35.18 1.10 8.72
CA HIS A 149 -36.00 -0.13 8.66
C HIS A 149 -35.22 -1.39 9.09
N GLU A 150 -35.84 -2.08 10.05
CA GLU A 150 -35.78 -3.48 10.47
C GLU A 150 -34.66 -4.45 10.04
N ALA A 151 -34.23 -5.20 11.05
CA ALA A 151 -33.55 -6.48 10.95
C ALA A 151 -34.32 -7.49 10.09
N SER A 152 -33.60 -8.30 9.33
CA SER A 152 -34.06 -9.64 8.97
C SER A 152 -32.96 -10.67 9.17
N ALA A 153 -33.42 -11.80 9.68
CA ALA A 153 -32.70 -12.86 10.35
C ALA A 153 -31.79 -13.67 9.42
N GLY A 154 -30.84 -14.35 10.05
CA GLY A 154 -29.89 -15.23 9.40
C GLY A 154 -30.51 -16.36 8.59
N ALA A 155 -29.85 -16.68 7.49
CA ALA A 155 -29.87 -17.99 6.87
C ALA A 155 -28.43 -18.53 6.93
N VAL A 156 -28.18 -19.47 7.83
CA VAL A 156 -26.98 -20.30 7.78
C VAL A 156 -27.18 -21.29 6.65
N VAL A 157 -26.59 -21.00 5.48
CA VAL A 157 -26.45 -22.01 4.43
C VAL A 157 -25.13 -22.71 4.69
N VAL A 158 -25.19 -23.89 5.31
CA VAL A 158 -24.05 -24.81 5.34
C VAL A 158 -23.88 -25.32 3.92
N ALA A 159 -22.90 -24.78 3.18
CA ALA A 159 -22.44 -25.42 1.96
C ALA A 159 -21.65 -26.67 2.37
N ASN A 160 -22.21 -27.84 2.05
CA ASN A 160 -21.57 -29.12 2.29
C ASN A 160 -20.24 -29.19 1.53
N ALA A 161 -19.18 -29.59 2.22
CA ALA A 161 -17.91 -29.94 1.59
C ALA A 161 -18.12 -31.25 0.82
N GLU A 162 -18.32 -31.18 -0.49
CA GLU A 162 -18.15 -32.34 -1.36
C GLU A 162 -16.67 -32.55 -1.62
N SER A 163 -16.21 -33.72 -1.18
CA SER A 163 -14.88 -34.27 -1.40
C SER A 163 -14.59 -34.37 -2.89
N ILE A 164 -13.54 -33.71 -3.38
CA ILE A 164 -12.99 -33.96 -4.72
C ILE A 164 -11.92 -35.04 -4.57
N GLU A 165 -12.32 -36.29 -4.73
CA GLU A 165 -11.40 -37.34 -5.16
C GLU A 165 -11.07 -37.12 -6.65
N GLY A 166 -9.81 -37.41 -7.00
CA GLY A 166 -9.11 -36.79 -8.11
C GLY A 166 -9.29 -37.41 -9.49
N GLU A 167 -8.69 -36.75 -10.48
CA GLU A 167 -8.16 -37.37 -11.70
C GLU A 167 -6.90 -36.57 -12.14
N PRO A 168 -5.80 -37.22 -12.54
CA PRO A 168 -4.53 -36.57 -12.86
C PRO A 168 -4.40 -36.25 -14.35
N GLY A 169 -3.87 -35.07 -14.66
CA GLY A 169 -3.16 -34.82 -15.92
C GLY A 169 -3.75 -33.76 -16.83
N LEU A 170 -3.11 -32.59 -16.86
CA LEU A 170 -2.53 -32.06 -18.10
C LEU A 170 -1.49 -30.99 -17.74
N GLY A 171 -0.22 -31.28 -17.99
CA GLY A 171 0.88 -30.37 -17.73
C GLY A 171 0.74 -29.08 -18.53
N ARG A 172 0.66 -27.93 -17.84
CA ARG A 172 0.75 -26.62 -18.47
C ARG A 172 2.18 -26.12 -18.35
N LYS A 173 2.85 -26.02 -19.50
CA LYS A 173 4.24 -25.61 -19.68
C LYS A 173 4.55 -24.30 -18.95
N ILE A 174 5.57 -24.34 -18.10
CA ILE A 174 6.21 -23.17 -17.51
C ILE A 174 7.07 -22.52 -18.61
N ASN A 175 6.68 -21.35 -19.08
CA ASN A 175 7.54 -20.57 -19.97
C ASN A 175 8.48 -19.73 -19.10
N MET A 176 9.67 -20.25 -18.82
CA MET A 176 10.80 -19.46 -18.35
C MET A 176 11.25 -18.57 -19.51
N MET A 177 11.15 -17.24 -19.36
CA MET A 177 11.95 -16.32 -20.17
C MET A 177 13.06 -15.75 -19.30
N THR A 178 14.24 -16.34 -19.46
CA THR A 178 15.53 -15.76 -19.09
C THR A 178 15.77 -14.51 -19.94
N ASN A 179 16.03 -13.37 -19.32
CA ASN A 179 16.55 -12.20 -20.04
C ASN A 179 18.06 -12.39 -20.22
N LYS A 180 18.53 -12.46 -21.48
CA LYS A 180 19.96 -12.53 -21.79
C LYS A 180 20.63 -11.18 -21.52
N ALA A 181 21.88 -11.28 -21.10
CA ALA A 181 22.84 -10.19 -20.89
C ALA A 181 23.08 -9.35 -22.15
#